data_AF-A0A4R2NPX8-F1
#
_entry.id   AF-A0A4R2NPX8-F1
#
_cell.length_a   1.000
_cell.length_b   1.000
_cell.length_c   1.000
_cell.angle_alpha   90.00
_cell.angle_beta   90.00
_cell.angle_gamma   90.00
#
_symmetry.space_group_name_H-M   'P 1'
#
loop_
_entity.id
_entity.type
_entity.pdbx_description
1 polymer ?
#
loop_
_entity_poly.entity_id
_entity_poly.type
_entity_poly.pdbx_seq_one_letter_code
_entity_poly.pdbx_strand_id
1 'polypeptide(L)' 'MSNTVFTTDELEMPCPECKGKGEIVSHGKSTSCTKCEGKGVIMTGLGQTLLHFVKKHL' A
#
# COMPACT_ATOMS: atom_id res chain seq x y z
N MET A 1 11.74 2.46 -28.60
CA MET A 1 11.49 1.77 -27.31
C MET A 1 10.49 2.61 -26.55
N SER A 2 9.36 2.05 -26.15
CA SER A 2 8.39 2.80 -25.32
C SER A 2 8.93 2.83 -23.90
N ASN A 3 9.06 4.03 -23.31
CA ASN A 3 9.42 4.16 -21.91
C ASN A 3 8.13 4.11 -21.09
N THR A 4 7.88 2.99 -20.42
CA THR A 4 6.73 2.87 -19.53
C THR A 4 7.13 3.38 -18.15
N VAL A 5 6.52 4.49 -17.75
CA VAL A 5 6.68 5.09 -16.42
C VAL A 5 5.37 4.84 -15.66
N PHE A 6 5.49 4.27 -14.46
CA PHE A 6 4.36 4.11 -13.55
C PHE A 6 4.37 5.20 -12.50
N THR A 7 3.21 5.76 -12.19
CA THR A 7 3.03 6.69 -11.07
C THR A 7 2.78 5.92 -9.77
N THR A 8 2.96 6.57 -8.62
CA THR A 8 2.79 5.93 -7.31
C THR A 8 1.37 5.41 -7.11
N ASP A 9 0.35 6.15 -7.57
CA ASP A 9 -1.06 5.78 -7.51
C ASP A 9 -1.42 4.56 -8.37
N GLU A 10 -0.59 4.22 -9.37
CA GLU A 10 -0.72 2.96 -10.10
C GLU A 10 -0.18 1.76 -9.31
N LEU A 11 0.69 1.98 -8.32
CA LEU A 11 1.35 0.92 -7.54
C LEU A 11 0.72 0.72 -6.15
N GLU A 12 0.21 1.78 -5.56
CA GLU A 12 -0.41 1.78 -4.25
C GLU A 12 -1.61 2.72 -4.17
N MET A 13 -2.56 2.38 -3.31
CA MET A 13 -3.73 3.21 -3.05
C MET A 13 -3.92 3.40 -1.55
N PRO A 14 -4.54 4.53 -1.12
CA PRO A 14 -4.86 4.74 0.28
C PRO A 14 -5.67 3.57 0.84
N CYS A 15 -5.29 3.08 2.01
CA CYS A 15 -6.01 1.99 2.65
C CYS A 15 -7.46 2.44 2.94
N PRO A 16 -8.48 1.71 2.47
CA PRO A 16 -9.88 2.13 2.59
C PRO A 16 -10.39 2.08 4.02
N GLU A 17 -9.73 1.34 4.90
CA GLU A 17 -10.14 1.15 6.29
C GLU A 17 -9.66 2.29 7.19
N CYS A 18 -8.37 2.62 7.15
CA CYS A 18 -7.82 3.75 7.91
C CYS A 18 -7.78 5.07 7.13
N LYS A 19 -8.27 5.08 5.88
CA LYS A 19 -8.29 6.25 4.98
C LYS A 19 -6.91 6.93 4.85
N GLY A 20 -5.86 6.14 4.60
CA GLY A 20 -4.50 6.67 4.46
C GLY A 20 -3.73 6.87 5.77
N LYS A 21 -4.38 6.79 6.94
CA LYS A 21 -3.74 7.17 8.22
C LYS A 21 -2.75 6.16 8.79
N GLY A 22 -2.85 4.89 8.40
CA GLY A 22 -2.10 3.79 9.01
C GLY A 22 -2.63 3.34 10.37
N GLU A 23 -3.53 4.10 11.00
CA GLU A 23 -4.07 3.81 12.32
C GLU A 23 -5.60 3.96 12.38
N ILE A 24 -6.22 3.24 13.31
CA ILE A 24 -7.64 3.32 13.63
C ILE A 24 -7.78 3.71 15.09
N VAL A 25 -8.51 4.80 15.34
CA VAL A 25 -8.83 5.28 16.69
C VAL A 25 -10.18 4.70 17.10
N SER A 26 -10.18 3.91 18.17
CA SER A 26 -11.40 3.33 18.75
C SER A 26 -11.36 3.46 20.26
N HIS A 27 -12.46 3.94 20.87
CA HIS A 27 -12.55 4.19 22.32
C HIS A 27 -11.39 5.00 22.90
N GLY A 28 -10.89 6.00 22.15
CA GLY A 28 -9.77 6.86 22.57
C GLY A 28 -8.38 6.23 22.49
N LYS A 29 -8.27 4.97 22.02
CA LYS A 29 -6.99 4.30 21.80
C LYS A 29 -6.67 4.24 20.30
N SER A 30 -5.46 4.64 19.93
CA SER A 30 -4.95 4.42 18.56
C SER A 30 -4.34 3.02 18.45
N THR A 31 -4.66 2.32 17.38
CA THR A 31 -4.10 1.01 17.03
C THR A 31 -3.69 1.00 15.57
N SER A 32 -2.59 0.33 15.23
CA SER A 32 -2.18 0.17 13.85
C SER A 32 -3.26 -0.55 13.05
N CYS A 33 -3.58 -0.02 11.88
CA CYS A 33 -4.57 -0.60 11.00
C CYS A 33 -4.05 -1.96 10.51
N THR A 34 -4.80 -3.02 10.80
CA THR A 34 -4.43 -4.40 10.47
C THR A 34 -4.43 -4.64 8.97
N LYS A 35 -5.34 -4.02 8.22
CA LYS A 35 -5.46 -4.20 6.76
C LYS A 35 -4.29 -3.68 5.95
N CYS A 36 -3.66 -2.59 6.37
CA CYS A 36 -2.45 -2.06 5.74
C CYS A 36 -1.19 -2.25 6.59
N GLU A 37 -1.29 -3.00 7.69
CA GLU A 37 -0.19 -3.24 8.63
C GLU A 37 0.50 -1.95 9.10
N GLY A 38 -0.28 -0.90 9.36
CA GLY A 38 0.25 0.40 9.78
C GLY A 38 0.76 1.31 8.65
N LYS A 39 0.83 0.84 7.39
CA LYS A 39 1.46 1.59 6.29
C LYS A 39 0.60 2.73 5.74
N GLY A 40 -0.71 2.70 5.96
CA GLY A 40 -1.66 3.66 5.41
C GLY A 40 -2.03 3.43 3.95
N VAL A 41 -1.30 2.59 3.22
CA VAL A 41 -1.55 2.23 1.82
C VAL A 41 -1.65 0.73 1.63
N ILE A 42 -2.30 0.30 0.55
CA ILE A 42 -2.31 -1.08 0.08
C ILE A 42 -1.82 -1.11 -1.37
N MET A 43 -1.12 -2.16 -1.74
CA MET A 43 -0.60 -2.30 -3.10
C MET A 43 -1.70 -2.68 -4.09
N THR A 44 -1.63 -2.11 -5.29
CA THR A 44 -2.43 -2.52 -6.44
C THR A 44 -1.93 -3.85 -7.02
N GLY A 45 -2.67 -4.44 -7.97
CA GLY A 45 -2.20 -5.64 -8.68
C GLY A 45 -0.88 -5.42 -9.45
N LEU A 46 -0.68 -4.23 -10.00
CA LEU A 46 0.58 -3.85 -10.66
C LEU A 46 1.71 -3.76 -9.64
N GLY A 47 1.50 -3.03 -8.54
CA GLY A 47 2.49 -2.93 -7.46
C GLY A 47 2.87 -4.29 -6.88
N GLN A 48 1.90 -5.18 -6.68
CA GLN A 48 2.13 -6.57 -6.24
C GLN A 48 2.99 -7.36 -7.22
N THR A 49 2.74 -7.21 -8.51
CA THR A 49 3.51 -7.90 -9.55
C THR A 49 4.96 -7.44 -9.56
N LEU A 50 5.19 -6.12 -9.52
CA LEU A 50 6.55 -5.55 -9.49
C LEU A 50 7.29 -5.93 -8.21
N LEU A 51 6.65 -5.82 -7.04
CA LEU A 51 7.28 -6.19 -5.77
C LEU A 51 7.64 -7.68 -5.75
N HIS A 52 6.75 -8.54 -6.24
CA HIS A 52 7.02 -9.98 -6.33
C HIS A 52 8.23 -10.26 -7.25
N PHE A 53 8.28 -9.61 -8.42
CA PHE A 53 9.42 -9.74 -9.34
C PHE A 53 10.74 -9.31 -8.67
N VAL A 54 10.75 -8.12 -8.06
CA VAL A 54 11.93 -7.57 -7.39
C VAL A 54 12.39 -8.49 -6.26
N LYS A 55 11.48 -8.94 -5.39
CA LYS A 55 11.80 -9.86 -4.28
C LYS A 55 12.31 -11.23 -4.75
N LYS A 56 11.90 -11.69 -5.93
CA LYS A 56 12.32 -12.98 -6.49
C LYS A 56 13.74 -12.94 -7.07
N HIS A 57 14.20 -11.77 -7.47
CA HIS A 57 15.42 -11.60 -8.26
C HIS A 57 16.49 -10.71 -7.60
N LEU A 58 16.20 -10.14 -6.42
CA LEU A 58 17.17 -9.52 -5.51
C LEU A 58 17.66 -10.50 -4.45
#